data_AF-A0A957T983-F1
#
_entry.id   AF-A0A957T983-F1
#
_cell.length_a   1.000
_cell.length_b   1.000
_cell.length_c   1.000
_cell.angle_alpha   90.00
_cell.angle_beta   90.00
_cell.angle_gamma   90.00
#
_symmetry.space_group_name_H-M   'P 1'
#
loop_
_entity.id
_entity.type
_entity.pdbx_description
1 polymer ?
#
loop_
_entity_poly.entity_id
_entity_poly.type
_entity_poly.pdbx_seq_one_letter_code
_entity_poly.pdbx_strand_id
1 'polypeptide(L)'
;MTEQTLDKVNTNSKPSDLRITDVRIANLAGIPMRVTLLRIDTNQGISGYGEVRDGASKTYALLLKSRLIGENPCNIDKIFRKI
;
A
#
# COMPACT_ATOMS: atom_id res chain seq x y z
N MET A 1 14.54 2.22 17.21
CA MET A 1 14.41 3.67 16.92
C MET A 1 12.98 4.08 16.53
N THR A 2 12.02 3.15 16.40
CA THR A 2 10.61 3.42 16.07
C THR A 2 9.70 3.59 17.30
N GLU A 3 10.11 3.13 18.49
CA GLU A 3 9.28 3.19 19.71
C GLU A 3 9.01 4.62 20.19
N GLN A 4 10.00 5.53 20.13
CA GLN A 4 9.87 6.90 20.67
C GLN A 4 8.82 7.77 19.94
N THR A 5 8.41 7.42 18.72
CA THR A 5 7.44 8.22 17.96
C THR A 5 5.99 7.90 18.32
N LEU A 6 5.73 6.73 18.93
CA LEU A 6 4.38 6.29 19.28
C LEU A 6 3.95 6.69 20.70
N ASP A 7 4.89 7.11 21.56
CA ASP A 7 4.64 7.41 22.98
C ASP A 7 3.59 8.50 23.24
N LYS A 8 3.30 9.35 22.25
CA LYS A 8 2.27 10.42 22.35
C LYS A 8 1.01 10.16 21.50
N VAL A 9 0.89 8.98 20.89
CA VAL A 9 -0.22 8.64 19.98
C VAL A 9 -1.07 7.54 20.60
N ASN A 10 -2.37 7.73 20.67
CA ASN A 10 -3.29 6.68 21.10
C ASN A 10 -3.28 5.54 20.07
N THR A 11 -2.74 4.38 20.45
CA THR A 11 -2.61 3.20 19.58
C THR A 11 -3.84 2.29 19.60
N ASN A 12 -4.80 2.51 20.51
CA ASN A 12 -6.03 1.70 20.60
C ASN A 12 -6.92 1.81 19.36
N SER A 13 -6.73 2.86 18.56
CA SER A 13 -7.47 3.05 17.31
C SER A 13 -6.90 2.24 16.14
N LYS A 14 -5.76 1.56 16.30
CA LYS A 14 -5.19 0.73 15.22
C LYS A 14 -6.12 -0.46 15.00
N PRO A 15 -6.72 -0.61 13.80
CA PRO A 15 -7.56 -1.75 13.54
C PRO A 15 -6.67 -3.00 13.45
N SER A 16 -6.70 -3.82 14.50
CA SER A 16 -5.85 -5.00 14.67
C SER A 16 -6.03 -6.02 13.55
N ASP A 17 -7.26 -6.15 13.05
CA ASP A 17 -7.63 -7.06 11.97
C ASP A 17 -7.57 -6.43 10.57
N LEU A 18 -7.20 -5.15 10.44
CA LEU A 18 -7.10 -4.52 9.12
C LEU A 18 -5.96 -5.18 8.35
N ARG A 19 -6.28 -5.69 7.17
CA ARG A 19 -5.33 -6.34 6.27
C ARG A 19 -5.61 -6.02 4.83
N ILE A 20 -4.55 -5.91 4.05
CA ILE A 20 -4.62 -5.78 2.61
C ILE A 20 -5.20 -7.08 2.02
N THR A 21 -6.23 -6.96 1.20
CA THR A 21 -6.89 -8.10 0.54
C THR A 21 -6.62 -8.12 -0.95
N ASP A 22 -6.36 -6.98 -1.57
CA ASP A 22 -6.08 -6.91 -3.00
C ASP A 22 -5.19 -5.72 -3.36
N VAL A 23 -4.49 -5.86 -4.49
CA VAL A 23 -3.77 -4.78 -5.16
C VAL A 23 -4.13 -4.84 -6.64
N ARG A 24 -4.64 -3.72 -7.16
CA ARG A 24 -5.07 -3.56 -8.56
C ARG A 24 -4.36 -2.38 -9.19
N ILE A 25 -4.26 -2.44 -10.52
CA ILE A 25 -3.58 -1.41 -11.31
C ILE A 25 -4.47 -0.98 -12.47
N ALA A 26 -4.45 0.31 -12.77
CA ALA A 26 -5.04 0.88 -13.98
C ALA A 26 -4.01 1.78 -14.67
N ASN A 27 -3.81 1.58 -15.97
CA ASN A 27 -3.02 2.48 -16.79
C ASN A 27 -3.95 3.49 -17.44
N LEU A 28 -3.59 4.78 -17.37
CA LEU A 28 -4.33 5.83 -18.07
C LEU A 28 -4.00 5.80 -19.56
N ALA A 29 -5.02 5.99 -20.40
CA ALA A 29 -4.90 6.07 -21.85
C ALA A 29 -5.03 7.53 -22.32
N GLY A 30 -4.47 7.85 -23.49
CA GLY A 30 -4.60 9.18 -24.11
C GLY A 30 -3.74 10.28 -23.50
N ILE A 31 -2.72 9.93 -22.71
CA ILE A 31 -1.79 10.86 -22.08
C ILE A 31 -0.36 10.63 -22.59
N PRO A 32 0.49 11.68 -22.66
CA PRO A 32 1.82 11.61 -23.29
C PRO A 32 2.85 10.83 -22.46
N MET A 33 2.52 10.47 -21.22
CA MET A 33 3.38 9.77 -20.28
C MET A 33 2.68 8.56 -19.69
N ARG A 34 3.44 7.54 -19.26
CA ARG A 34 2.88 6.37 -18.59
C ARG A 34 2.46 6.76 -17.18
N VAL A 35 1.16 6.74 -16.91
CA VAL A 35 0.62 6.87 -15.55
C VAL A 35 -0.03 5.56 -15.15
N THR A 36 0.54 4.94 -14.12
CA THR A 36 0.11 3.63 -13.60
C THR A 36 -0.46 3.85 -12.21
N LEU A 37 -1.79 3.95 -12.13
CA LEU A 37 -2.51 4.07 -10.86
C LEU A 37 -2.57 2.72 -10.16
N LEU A 38 -2.42 2.75 -8.84
CA LEU A 38 -2.48 1.60 -7.96
C LEU A 38 -3.59 1.79 -6.93
N ARG A 39 -4.39 0.75 -6.72
CA ARG A 39 -5.40 0.68 -5.66
C ARG A 39 -5.10 -0.50 -4.75
N ILE A 40 -5.10 -0.25 -3.43
CA ILE A 40 -4.98 -1.25 -2.38
C ILE A 40 -6.34 -1.35 -1.70
N ASP A 41 -6.90 -2.55 -1.65
CA ASP A 41 -8.16 -2.82 -0.97
C ASP A 41 -7.90 -3.57 0.35
N THR A 42 -8.78 -3.37 1.32
CA THR A 42 -8.68 -3.99 2.65
C THR A 42 -9.92 -4.81 2.99
N ASN A 43 -9.82 -5.66 4.01
CA ASN A 43 -10.94 -6.46 4.52
C ASN A 43 -12.05 -5.66 5.21
N GLN A 44 -11.88 -4.36 5.41
CA GLN A 44 -12.88 -3.48 6.04
C GLN A 44 -13.52 -2.51 5.02
N GLY A 45 -13.34 -2.76 3.72
CA GLY A 45 -13.94 -1.93 2.67
C GLY A 45 -13.25 -0.57 2.46
N ILE A 46 -12.07 -0.37 3.04
CA ILE A 46 -11.24 0.81 2.79
C ILE A 46 -10.35 0.56 1.57
N SER A 47 -10.28 1.54 0.67
CA SER A 47 -9.38 1.53 -0.49
C SER A 47 -8.39 2.70 -0.40
N GLY A 48 -7.11 2.40 -0.54
CA GLY A 48 -6.03 3.39 -0.69
C GLY A 48 -5.61 3.52 -2.15
N TYR A 49 -5.34 4.73 -2.61
CA TYR A 49 -4.91 5.01 -3.98
C TYR A 49 -3.50 5.61 -3.99
N GLY A 50 -2.72 5.24 -4.99
CA GLY A 50 -1.39 5.77 -5.24
C GLY A 50 -0.98 5.61 -6.69
N GLU A 51 0.25 5.98 -6.99
CA GLU A 51 0.84 5.90 -8.33
C GLU A 51 2.19 5.19 -8.27
N VAL A 52 2.47 4.40 -9.30
CA VAL A 52 3.83 3.88 -9.53
C VAL A 52 4.69 5.01 -10.10
N ARG A 53 5.73 5.38 -9.35
CA ARG A 53 6.62 6.53 -9.63
C ARG A 53 7.19 6.55 -11.06
N ASP A 54 7.29 7.75 -11.64
CA ASP A 54 8.05 8.12 -12.85
C ASP A 54 7.82 7.20 -14.08
N GLY A 55 6.58 6.76 -14.30
CA GLY A 55 6.26 5.88 -15.42
C GLY A 55 6.91 4.50 -15.33
N ALA A 56 7.29 4.06 -14.12
CA ALA A 56 7.79 2.71 -13.91
C ALA A 56 6.73 1.65 -14.24
N SER A 57 7.21 0.42 -14.49
CA SER A 57 6.37 -0.66 -14.99
C SER A 57 5.37 -1.14 -13.95
N LYS A 58 4.11 -1.37 -14.38
CA LYS A 58 3.08 -2.07 -13.60
C LYS A 58 3.56 -3.43 -13.06
N THR A 59 4.49 -4.09 -13.75
CA THR A 59 5.03 -5.40 -13.35
C THR A 59 5.71 -5.33 -11.99
N TYR A 60 6.45 -4.24 -11.70
CA TYR A 60 7.11 -4.08 -10.41
C TYR A 60 6.10 -4.03 -9.26
N ALA A 61 5.04 -3.23 -9.41
CA ALA A 61 3.98 -3.16 -8.42
C ALA A 61 3.21 -4.49 -8.25
N LEU A 62 2.96 -5.22 -9.34
CA LEU A 62 2.31 -6.54 -9.27
C LEU A 62 3.20 -7.61 -8.65
N LEU A 63 4.52 -7.54 -8.83
CA LEU A 63 5.47 -8.45 -8.19
C LEU A 63 5.38 -8.34 -6.65
N LEU A 64 5.20 -7.12 -6.14
CA LEU A 64 5.09 -6.85 -4.71
C LEU A 64 3.75 -7.27 -4.10
N LYS A 65 2.72 -7.51 -4.92
CA LYS A 65 1.37 -7.88 -4.44
C LYS A 65 1.41 -9.05 -3.46
N SER A 66 2.11 -10.14 -3.80
CA SER A 66 2.20 -11.33 -2.94
C SER A 66 2.88 -11.07 -1.59
N ARG A 67 3.70 -10.01 -1.48
CA ARG A 67 4.35 -9.59 -0.24
C ARG A 67 3.45 -8.69 0.62
N LEU A 68 2.46 -8.04 0.00
CA LEU A 68 1.54 -7.09 0.64
C LEU A 68 0.25 -7.74 1.15
N ILE A 69 -0.31 -8.73 0.42
CA ILE A 69 -1.57 -9.39 0.84
C ILE A 69 -1.44 -9.95 2.27
N GLY A 70 -2.42 -9.66 3.11
CA GLY A 70 -2.47 -10.09 4.50
C GLY A 70 -1.74 -9.18 5.49
N GLU A 71 -0.89 -8.25 5.02
CA GLU A 71 -0.24 -7.29 5.90
C GLU A 71 -1.21 -6.20 6.36
N ASN A 72 -0.99 -5.69 7.57
CA ASN A 72 -1.71 -4.53 8.07
C ASN A 72 -1.09 -3.25 7.47
N PRO A 73 -1.85 -2.46 6.68
CA PRO A 73 -1.31 -1.30 5.97
C PRO A 73 -0.81 -0.18 6.89
N CYS A 74 -1.18 -0.19 8.18
CA CYS A 74 -0.69 0.78 9.16
C CYS A 74 0.73 0.46 9.67
N ASN A 75 1.27 -0.73 9.39
CA ASN A 75 2.63 -1.14 9.78
C ASN A 75 3.66 -0.79 8.70
N ILE A 76 3.73 0.49 8.35
CA ILE A 76 4.48 1.00 7.19
C ILE A 76 5.96 0.59 7.25
N ASP A 77 6.67 0.81 8.36
CA ASP A 77 8.10 0.47 8.49
C ASP A 77 8.37 -1.03 8.30
N LYS A 78 7.51 -1.90 8.87
CA LYS A 78 7.60 -3.37 8.68
C LYS A 78 7.45 -3.73 7.20
N ILE A 79 6.42 -3.20 6.54
CA ILE A 79 6.14 -3.49 5.12
C ILE A 79 7.30 -2.99 4.25
N PHE A 80 7.80 -1.79 4.51
CA PHE A 80 8.87 -1.18 3.73
C PHE A 80 10.20 -1.93 3.87
N ARG A 81 10.51 -2.49 5.04
CA ARG A 81 11.71 -3.32 5.27
C ARG A 81 11.59 -4.74 4.69
N LYS A 82 10.38 -5.24 4.47
CA LYS A 82 10.11 -6.57 3.92
C LYS A 82 10.32 -6.63 2.40
N ILE A 83 10.17 -5.49 1.74
CA ILE A 83 10.23 -5.31 0.28
C ILE A 83 11.64 -4.84 -0.09
#